data_AF-A0A382CER4-F1
#
_entry.id   AF-A0A382CER4-F1
#
_cell.length_a   1.000
_cell.length_b   1.000
_cell.length_c   1.000
_cell.angle_alpha   90.00
_cell.angle_beta   90.00
_cell.angle_gamma   90.00
#
_symmetry.space_group_name_H-M   'P 1'
#
loop_
_entity.id
_entity.type
_entity.pdbx_description
1 polymer ?
#
loop_
_entity_poly.entity_id
_entity_poly.type
_entity_poly.pdbx_seq_one_letter_code
_entity_poly.pdbx_strand_id
1 'polypeptide(L)'
;MGRIANVQLASKVHKAADFGAVQEMFHSRGWTDGLPIVPPTEESVAACLEWAMLVPDHLIGIEPVRERPVTAEKLAVNAVMAGCLPMHFPVVVTAVTAMMNQEFLLHGATASTGGCAILLVLNGPVSKELSANPTFNVLGASDRATMVIGRALRLILINVLDVRPGGIDRSTIGHPGKISYCLAEDE
;
A
#
# COMPACT_ATOMS: atom_id res chain seq x y z
N MET A 1 -14.63 15.14 19.05
CA MET A 1 -14.45 13.83 19.70
C MET A 1 -15.46 12.88 19.06
N GLY A 2 -15.16 12.45 17.83
CA GLY A 2 -16.04 11.59 17.03
C GLY A 2 -16.01 10.17 17.58
N ARG A 3 -17.17 9.56 17.76
CA ARG A 3 -17.29 8.16 18.14
C ARG A 3 -16.70 7.32 17.00
N ILE A 4 -15.56 6.70 17.22
CA ILE A 4 -15.12 5.55 16.43
C ILE A 4 -16.26 4.53 16.56
N ALA A 5 -17.06 4.37 15.50
CA ALA A 5 -17.99 3.25 15.44
C ALA A 5 -17.16 1.98 15.68
N ASN A 6 -17.65 1.01 16.46
CA ASN A 6 -16.96 -0.25 16.72
C ASN A 6 -16.74 -1.00 15.38
N VAL A 7 -15.66 -0.68 14.67
CA VAL A 7 -15.23 -1.36 13.47
C VAL A 7 -14.60 -2.67 13.91
N GLN A 8 -15.28 -3.78 13.67
CA GLN A 8 -14.75 -5.10 13.99
C GLN A 8 -13.76 -5.53 12.90
N LEU A 9 -12.47 -5.46 13.21
CA LEU A 9 -11.39 -5.91 12.34
C LEU A 9 -11.22 -7.43 12.43
N ALA A 10 -10.95 -8.09 11.30
CA ALA A 10 -10.77 -9.54 11.22
C ALA A 10 -9.29 -9.97 11.30
N SER A 11 -8.35 -9.05 11.10
CA SER A 11 -6.91 -9.33 11.14
C SER A 11 -6.46 -9.75 12.53
N LYS A 12 -5.53 -10.71 12.56
CA LYS A 12 -4.90 -11.16 13.79
C LYS A 12 -4.15 -10.01 14.46
N VAL A 13 -4.50 -9.73 15.70
CA VAL A 13 -3.78 -8.76 16.54
C VAL A 13 -2.49 -9.39 17.07
N HIS A 14 -1.39 -8.67 16.94
CA HIS A 14 -0.09 -9.04 17.49
C HIS A 14 0.32 -8.05 18.58
N LYS A 15 0.77 -8.55 19.73
CA LYS A 15 1.27 -7.74 20.83
C LYS A 15 2.79 -7.70 20.79
N ALA A 16 3.35 -6.52 21.02
CA ALA A 16 4.77 -6.28 21.16
C ALA A 16 5.00 -5.36 22.37
N ALA A 17 6.18 -5.42 22.98
CA ALA A 17 6.48 -4.66 24.20
C ALA A 17 6.57 -3.14 23.93
N ASP A 18 7.18 -2.77 22.81
CA ASP A 18 7.42 -1.39 22.40
C ASP A 18 7.55 -1.28 20.88
N PHE A 19 7.81 -0.07 20.39
CA PHE A 19 8.00 0.21 18.96
C PHE A 19 9.16 -0.58 18.34
N GLY A 20 10.29 -0.72 19.04
CA GLY A 20 11.45 -1.46 18.53
C GLY A 20 11.12 -2.94 18.31
N ALA A 21 10.42 -3.55 19.28
CA ALA A 21 9.93 -4.92 19.18
C ALA A 21 8.91 -5.11 18.04
N VAL A 22 8.11 -4.08 17.71
CA VAL A 22 7.25 -4.12 16.51
C VAL A 22 8.11 -4.20 15.24
N GLN A 23 9.16 -3.38 15.12
CA GLN A 23 10.02 -3.41 13.94
C GLN A 23 10.67 -4.77 13.74
N GLU A 24 11.29 -5.34 14.78
CA GLU A 24 11.94 -6.65 14.68
C GLU A 24 10.94 -7.78 14.37
N MET A 25 9.73 -7.70 14.91
CA MET A 25 8.67 -8.68 14.60
C MET A 25 8.25 -8.62 13.12
N PHE A 26 8.08 -7.42 12.56
CA PHE A 26 7.66 -7.26 11.17
C PHE A 26 8.80 -7.62 10.20
N HIS A 27 10.04 -7.26 10.53
CA HIS A 27 11.22 -7.65 9.75
C HIS A 27 11.43 -9.16 9.72
N SER A 28 11.42 -9.83 10.89
CA SER A 28 11.63 -11.29 10.97
C SER A 28 10.56 -12.12 10.25
N ARG A 29 9.38 -11.55 10.01
CA ARG A 29 8.30 -12.19 9.25
C ARG A 29 8.27 -11.82 7.76
N GLY A 30 9.18 -10.95 7.33
CA GLY A 30 9.22 -10.43 5.97
C GLY A 30 7.97 -9.63 5.61
N TRP A 31 7.41 -8.88 6.57
CA TRP A 31 6.23 -8.03 6.38
C TRP A 31 6.58 -6.58 6.03
N THR A 32 7.87 -6.29 5.87
CA THR A 32 8.37 -4.98 5.46
C THR A 32 9.05 -5.07 4.10
N ASP A 33 9.27 -3.91 3.51
CA ASP A 33 10.08 -3.68 2.32
C ASP A 33 11.57 -3.43 2.65
N GLY A 34 11.99 -3.78 3.87
CA GLY A 34 13.33 -3.49 4.40
C GLY A 34 13.44 -2.13 5.10
N LEU A 35 12.40 -1.29 5.04
CA LEU A 35 12.33 -0.02 5.76
C LEU A 35 11.48 -0.14 7.04
N PRO A 36 11.70 0.74 8.05
CA PRO A 36 10.84 0.84 9.23
C PRO A 36 9.38 1.07 8.84
N ILE A 37 8.44 0.50 9.61
CA ILE A 37 7.00 0.72 9.42
C ILE A 37 6.42 1.62 10.51
N VAL A 38 5.26 2.21 10.21
CA VAL A 38 4.37 2.78 11.23
C VAL A 38 3.47 1.63 11.74
N PRO A 39 3.44 1.32 13.05
CA PRO A 39 2.63 0.23 13.56
C PRO A 39 1.15 0.39 13.20
N PRO A 40 0.54 -0.59 12.49
CA PRO A 40 -0.86 -0.53 12.10
C PRO A 40 -1.76 -0.89 13.29
N THR A 41 -2.01 0.09 14.15
CA THR A 41 -2.94 -0.04 15.28
C THR A 41 -4.39 -0.13 14.80
N GLU A 42 -5.27 -0.73 15.60
CA GLU A 42 -6.70 -0.82 15.28
C GLU A 42 -7.31 0.56 14.99
N GLU A 43 -6.95 1.58 15.78
CA GLU A 43 -7.42 2.96 15.61
C GLU A 43 -6.97 3.56 14.28
N SER A 44 -5.71 3.40 13.90
CA SER A 44 -5.18 3.96 12.64
C SER A 44 -5.74 3.27 11.40
N VAL A 45 -5.98 1.95 11.48
CA VAL A 45 -6.65 1.18 10.44
C VAL A 45 -8.12 1.59 10.32
N ALA A 46 -8.83 1.71 11.45
CA ALA A 46 -10.22 2.15 11.47
C ALA A 46 -10.38 3.57 10.91
N ALA A 47 -9.47 4.50 11.22
CA ALA A 47 -9.49 5.86 10.69
C ALA A 47 -9.35 5.89 9.16
N CYS A 48 -8.51 5.03 8.58
CA CYS A 48 -8.40 4.89 7.12
C CYS A 48 -9.72 4.38 6.51
N LEU A 49 -10.29 3.32 7.09
CA LEU A 49 -11.55 2.74 6.63
C LEU A 49 -12.71 3.74 6.73
N GLU A 50 -12.81 4.48 7.83
CA GLU A 50 -13.81 5.53 8.04
C GLU A 50 -13.66 6.65 7.01
N TRP A 51 -12.43 7.11 6.74
CA TRP A 51 -12.18 8.15 5.74
C TRP A 51 -12.64 7.73 4.34
N ALA A 52 -12.42 6.46 3.98
CA ALA A 52 -12.85 5.91 2.69
C ALA A 52 -14.32 5.44 2.68
N MET A 53 -15.04 5.52 3.81
CA MET A 53 -16.40 4.99 3.98
C MET A 53 -16.51 3.49 3.62
N LEU A 54 -15.48 2.70 3.96
CA LEU A 54 -15.41 1.28 3.68
C LEU A 54 -15.57 0.44 4.94
N VAL A 55 -16.29 -0.69 4.82
CA VAL A 55 -16.32 -1.73 5.85
C VAL A 55 -15.08 -2.64 5.72
N PRO A 56 -14.58 -3.25 6.82
CA PRO A 56 -13.32 -4.01 6.81
C PRO A 56 -13.25 -5.14 5.77
N ASP A 57 -14.36 -5.86 5.60
CA ASP A 57 -14.51 -7.01 4.72
C ASP A 57 -14.92 -6.64 3.29
N HIS A 58 -15.04 -5.35 2.97
CA HIS A 58 -15.33 -4.90 1.61
C HIS A 58 -14.27 -5.44 0.64
N LEU A 59 -14.74 -6.22 -0.34
CA LEU A 59 -13.89 -6.81 -1.37
C LEU A 59 -13.54 -5.75 -2.41
N ILE A 60 -12.26 -5.39 -2.48
CA ILE A 60 -11.72 -4.40 -3.42
C ILE A 60 -11.52 -5.04 -4.79
N GLY A 61 -11.08 -6.29 -4.80
CA GLY A 61 -10.91 -7.07 -6.02
C GLY A 61 -10.28 -8.43 -5.74
N ILE A 62 -10.12 -9.21 -6.81
CA ILE A 62 -9.49 -10.53 -6.78
C ILE A 62 -8.36 -10.51 -7.79
N GLU A 63 -7.14 -10.86 -7.37
CA GLU A 63 -6.03 -11.00 -8.30
C GLU A 63 -6.33 -12.12 -9.31
N PRO A 64 -6.32 -11.83 -10.62
CA PRO A 64 -6.96 -12.71 -11.62
C PRO A 64 -6.24 -14.03 -11.85
N VAL A 65 -4.93 -14.15 -11.57
CA VAL A 65 -4.17 -15.37 -11.88
C VAL A 65 -4.16 -16.36 -10.73
N ARG A 66 -4.02 -15.88 -9.48
CA ARG A 66 -3.93 -16.72 -8.27
C ARG A 66 -5.22 -16.71 -7.44
N GLU A 67 -6.24 -16.02 -7.92
CA GLU A 67 -7.57 -15.91 -7.31
C GLU A 67 -7.52 -15.44 -5.85
N ARG A 68 -6.64 -14.47 -5.57
CA ARG A 68 -6.45 -13.96 -4.21
C ARG A 68 -7.36 -12.76 -3.94
N PRO A 69 -8.30 -12.86 -2.99
CA PRO A 69 -9.16 -11.74 -2.64
C PRO A 69 -8.38 -10.68 -1.86
N VAL A 70 -8.67 -9.42 -2.15
CA VAL A 70 -8.07 -8.24 -1.50
C VAL A 70 -9.19 -7.45 -0.84
N THR A 71 -9.13 -7.31 0.49
CA THR A 71 -10.14 -6.57 1.27
C THR A 71 -9.64 -5.21 1.73
N ALA A 72 -10.58 -4.30 2.01
CA ALA A 72 -10.30 -2.94 2.47
C ALA A 72 -9.42 -2.92 3.73
N GLU A 73 -9.71 -3.78 4.72
CA GLU A 73 -8.90 -3.87 5.94
C GLU A 73 -7.43 -4.20 5.65
N LYS A 74 -7.16 -5.15 4.75
CA LYS A 74 -5.80 -5.53 4.40
C LYS A 74 -5.07 -4.40 3.68
N LEU A 75 -5.77 -3.63 2.85
CA LEU A 75 -5.19 -2.43 2.25
C LEU A 75 -4.89 -1.36 3.30
N ALA A 76 -5.82 -1.11 4.23
CA ALA A 76 -5.66 -0.10 5.28
C ALA A 76 -4.47 -0.41 6.19
N VAL A 77 -4.30 -1.68 6.60
CA VAL A 77 -3.12 -2.13 7.37
C VAL A 77 -1.82 -1.77 6.65
N ASN A 78 -1.69 -2.08 5.36
CA ASN A 78 -0.47 -1.80 4.60
C ASN A 78 -0.28 -0.31 4.30
N ALA A 79 -1.36 0.44 4.09
CA ALA A 79 -1.32 1.89 3.93
C ALA A 79 -0.79 2.57 5.20
N VAL A 80 -1.30 2.19 6.37
CA VAL A 80 -0.78 2.68 7.65
C VAL A 80 0.68 2.32 7.80
N MET A 81 1.07 1.06 7.54
CA MET A 81 2.48 0.62 7.62
C MET A 81 3.42 1.48 6.78
N ALA A 82 2.99 1.91 5.59
CA ALA A 82 3.75 2.79 4.71
C ALA A 82 3.87 4.24 5.24
N GLY A 83 3.03 4.64 6.20
CA GLY A 83 2.94 6.00 6.72
C GLY A 83 1.83 6.84 6.11
N CYS A 84 0.85 6.23 5.43
CA CYS A 84 -0.31 6.95 4.90
C CYS A 84 -1.08 7.66 6.01
N LEU A 85 -1.60 8.84 5.67
CA LEU A 85 -2.70 9.44 6.42
C LEU A 85 -4.02 8.84 5.93
N PRO A 86 -5.11 8.89 6.73
CA PRO A 86 -6.44 8.44 6.28
C PRO A 86 -6.85 9.03 4.94
N MET A 87 -6.52 10.31 4.69
CA MET A 87 -6.82 10.98 3.43
C MET A 87 -6.12 10.42 2.19
N HIS A 88 -5.00 9.70 2.35
CA HIS A 88 -4.32 9.03 1.24
C HIS A 88 -4.98 7.69 0.87
N PHE A 89 -5.71 7.08 1.82
CA PHE A 89 -6.19 5.70 1.68
C PHE A 89 -7.15 5.49 0.50
N PRO A 90 -8.08 6.41 0.15
CA PRO A 90 -8.91 6.26 -1.04
C PRO A 90 -8.10 6.10 -2.34
N VAL A 91 -6.95 6.77 -2.47
CA VAL A 91 -6.08 6.61 -3.64
C VAL A 91 -5.44 5.23 -3.68
N VAL A 92 -5.03 4.70 -2.53
CA VAL A 92 -4.49 3.33 -2.44
C VAL A 92 -5.54 2.31 -2.87
N VAL A 93 -6.79 2.47 -2.41
CA VAL A 93 -7.92 1.64 -2.83
C VAL A 93 -8.09 1.69 -4.34
N THR A 94 -8.21 2.89 -4.91
CA THR A 94 -8.39 3.10 -6.36
C THR A 94 -7.25 2.49 -7.17
N ALA A 95 -6.00 2.68 -6.74
CA ALA A 95 -4.84 2.12 -7.42
C ALA A 95 -4.86 0.58 -7.42
N VAL A 96 -5.19 -0.04 -6.29
CA VAL A 96 -5.33 -1.50 -6.22
C VAL A 96 -6.48 -1.98 -7.10
N THR A 97 -7.64 -1.33 -7.07
CA THR A 97 -8.77 -1.66 -7.95
C THR A 97 -8.36 -1.61 -9.43
N ALA A 98 -7.63 -0.57 -9.84
CA ALA A 98 -7.13 -0.44 -11.21
C ALA A 98 -6.15 -1.56 -11.58
N MET A 99 -5.26 -1.95 -10.66
CA MET A 99 -4.32 -3.06 -10.86
C MET A 99 -5.01 -4.42 -11.01
N MET A 100 -6.26 -4.58 -10.55
CA MET A 100 -7.03 -5.82 -10.73
C MET A 100 -7.68 -5.94 -12.11
N ASN A 101 -7.67 -4.87 -12.92
CA ASN A 101 -8.12 -4.96 -14.31
C ASN A 101 -7.21 -5.91 -15.10
N GLN A 102 -7.80 -6.81 -15.88
CA GLN A 102 -7.07 -7.78 -16.71
C GLN A 102 -6.09 -7.11 -17.67
N GLU A 103 -6.42 -5.93 -18.21
CA GLU A 103 -5.56 -5.18 -19.13
C GLU A 103 -4.25 -4.72 -18.47
N PHE A 104 -4.24 -4.53 -17.15
CA PHE A 104 -3.03 -4.14 -16.42
C PHE A 104 -2.00 -5.29 -16.28
N LEU A 105 -2.45 -6.55 -16.42
CA LEU A 105 -1.60 -7.75 -16.35
C LEU A 105 -0.71 -7.81 -15.09
N LEU A 106 -1.31 -7.58 -13.91
CA LEU A 106 -0.60 -7.51 -12.62
C LEU A 106 0.36 -8.67 -12.36
N HIS A 107 -0.07 -9.91 -12.62
CA HIS A 107 0.76 -11.09 -12.43
C HIS A 107 2.01 -11.06 -13.33
N GLY A 108 1.85 -10.65 -14.59
CA GLY A 108 2.97 -10.49 -15.53
C GLY A 108 3.99 -9.47 -15.03
N ALA A 109 3.52 -8.33 -14.51
CA ALA A 109 4.40 -7.31 -13.93
C ALA A 109 5.11 -7.77 -12.65
N THR A 110 4.48 -8.61 -11.83
CA THR A 110 5.02 -8.96 -10.51
C THR A 110 5.84 -10.25 -10.48
N ALA A 111 5.58 -11.18 -11.40
CA ALA A 111 6.27 -12.47 -11.50
C ALA A 111 7.40 -12.53 -12.56
N SER A 112 7.67 -11.41 -13.23
CA SER A 112 8.70 -11.31 -14.26
C SER A 112 10.12 -11.27 -13.69
N THR A 113 11.08 -11.79 -14.48
CA THR A 113 12.51 -11.65 -14.21
C THR A 113 13.06 -10.27 -14.55
N GLY A 114 12.32 -9.47 -15.34
CA GLY A 114 12.74 -8.13 -15.79
C GLY A 114 12.64 -7.03 -14.72
N GLY A 115 12.03 -7.32 -13.57
CA GLY A 115 12.12 -6.48 -12.39
C GLY A 115 11.32 -5.19 -12.40
N CYS A 116 10.25 -5.08 -13.18
CA CYS A 116 9.44 -3.86 -13.26
C CYS A 116 8.81 -3.44 -11.92
N ALA A 117 8.72 -2.13 -11.72
CA ALA A 117 7.94 -1.49 -10.66
C ALA A 117 6.59 -1.03 -11.20
N ILE A 118 5.61 -0.88 -10.31
CA ILE A 118 4.30 -0.32 -10.67
C ILE A 118 4.38 1.19 -10.53
N LEU A 119 4.17 1.91 -11.64
CA LEU A 119 4.06 3.36 -11.65
C LEU A 119 2.61 3.76 -11.37
N LEU A 120 2.40 4.61 -10.36
CA LEU A 120 1.14 5.31 -10.15
C LEU A 120 1.27 6.77 -10.60
N VAL A 121 0.29 7.24 -11.36
CA VAL A 121 0.18 8.66 -11.77
C VAL A 121 -1.10 9.22 -11.15
N LEU A 122 -0.94 10.23 -10.29
CA LEU A 122 -2.05 10.98 -9.70
C LEU A 122 -2.41 12.12 -10.65
N ASN A 123 -3.65 12.09 -11.14
CA ASN A 123 -4.21 13.09 -12.05
C ASN A 123 -5.46 13.70 -11.41
N GLY A 124 -5.66 15.00 -11.66
CA GLY A 124 -6.85 15.74 -11.28
C GLY A 124 -6.80 16.37 -9.89
N PRO A 125 -7.96 16.81 -9.36
CA PRO A 125 -8.07 17.57 -8.12
C PRO A 125 -7.42 16.89 -6.90
N VAL A 126 -7.39 15.56 -6.89
CA VAL A 126 -6.81 14.75 -5.81
C VAL A 126 -5.33 15.08 -5.57
N SER A 127 -4.57 15.42 -6.62
CA SER A 127 -3.17 15.81 -6.48
C SER A 127 -3.01 17.06 -5.60
N LYS A 128 -3.91 18.04 -5.74
CA LYS A 128 -3.93 19.27 -4.94
C LYS A 128 -4.45 19.00 -3.53
N GLU A 129 -5.52 18.20 -3.40
CA GLU A 129 -6.10 17.81 -2.10
C GLU A 129 -5.09 17.08 -1.20
N LEU A 130 -4.22 16.26 -1.80
CA LEU A 130 -3.19 15.51 -1.07
C LEU A 130 -1.87 16.28 -0.92
N SER A 131 -1.78 17.50 -1.45
CA SER A 131 -0.51 18.24 -1.53
C SER A 131 0.61 17.45 -2.22
N ALA A 132 0.25 16.66 -3.24
CA ALA A 132 1.22 15.91 -4.04
C ALA A 132 1.98 16.88 -4.95
N ASN A 133 3.31 16.86 -4.90
CA ASN A 133 4.15 17.78 -5.65
C ASN A 133 4.40 17.24 -7.07
N PRO A 134 3.96 17.95 -8.13
CA PRO A 134 4.13 17.48 -9.50
C PRO A 134 5.44 17.94 -10.17
N THR A 135 6.25 18.75 -9.48
CA THR A 135 7.37 19.47 -10.10
C THR A 135 8.74 18.83 -9.80
N PHE A 136 9.49 19.38 -8.86
CA PHE A 136 10.86 18.98 -8.57
C PHE A 136 10.93 17.61 -7.89
N ASN A 137 11.88 16.79 -8.34
CA ASN A 137 12.16 15.46 -7.78
C ASN A 137 10.98 14.47 -7.84
N VAL A 138 10.09 14.62 -8.83
CA VAL A 138 8.79 13.91 -8.92
C VAL A 138 8.88 12.37 -8.97
N LEU A 139 10.01 11.82 -9.46
CA LEU A 139 10.28 10.37 -9.47
C LEU A 139 11.16 9.90 -8.30
N GLY A 140 11.57 10.84 -7.43
CA GLY A 140 12.41 10.60 -6.27
C GLY A 140 11.65 10.92 -4.98
N ALA A 141 12.40 11.26 -3.93
CA ALA A 141 11.82 11.68 -2.65
C ALA A 141 11.17 13.07 -2.77
N SER A 142 9.83 13.14 -2.83
CA SER A 142 9.11 14.41 -2.92
C SER A 142 8.35 14.73 -1.63
N ASP A 143 7.03 14.63 -1.66
CA ASP A 143 6.10 14.90 -0.59
C ASP A 143 5.69 13.60 0.12
N ARG A 144 4.92 13.73 1.20
CA ARG A 144 4.45 12.56 1.94
C ARG A 144 3.50 11.71 1.10
N ALA A 145 2.59 12.31 0.34
CA ALA A 145 1.51 11.59 -0.31
C ALA A 145 2.06 10.60 -1.35
N THR A 146 2.85 11.07 -2.31
CA THR A 146 3.45 10.20 -3.34
C THR A 146 4.32 9.11 -2.72
N MET A 147 5.15 9.47 -1.73
CA MET A 147 6.09 8.55 -1.11
C MET A 147 5.39 7.42 -0.36
N VAL A 148 4.35 7.72 0.42
CA VAL A 148 3.65 6.71 1.21
C VAL A 148 2.61 5.94 0.40
N ILE A 149 2.00 6.54 -0.63
CA ILE A 149 1.06 5.83 -1.52
C ILE A 149 1.82 4.80 -2.36
N GLY A 150 2.93 5.20 -3.00
CA GLY A 150 3.74 4.26 -3.78
C GLY A 150 4.30 3.14 -2.90
N ARG A 151 4.77 3.47 -1.69
CA ARG A 151 5.23 2.47 -0.72
C ARG A 151 4.11 1.56 -0.21
N ALA A 152 2.89 2.09 -0.01
CA ALA A 152 1.73 1.28 0.38
C ALA A 152 1.46 0.20 -0.65
N LEU A 153 1.50 0.52 -1.94
CA LEU A 153 1.37 -0.48 -3.01
C LEU A 153 2.45 -1.55 -2.90
N ARG A 154 3.72 -1.19 -2.64
CA ARG A 154 4.76 -2.20 -2.44
C ARG A 154 4.44 -3.14 -1.28
N LEU A 155 4.04 -2.61 -0.13
CA LEU A 155 3.69 -3.42 1.04
C LEU A 155 2.48 -4.32 0.76
N ILE A 156 1.47 -3.83 0.04
CA ILE A 156 0.31 -4.62 -0.39
C ILE A 156 0.74 -5.80 -1.27
N LEU A 157 1.61 -5.55 -2.25
CA LEU A 157 2.18 -6.59 -3.10
C LEU A 157 2.89 -7.66 -2.25
N ILE A 158 3.71 -7.26 -1.26
CA ILE A 158 4.44 -8.16 -0.36
C ILE A 158 3.50 -8.96 0.56
N ASN A 159 2.55 -8.29 1.22
CA ASN A 159 1.82 -8.86 2.35
C ASN A 159 0.49 -9.51 1.95
N VAL A 160 -0.18 -8.99 0.92
CA VAL A 160 -1.48 -9.49 0.47
C VAL A 160 -1.30 -10.44 -0.71
N LEU A 161 -0.44 -10.07 -1.66
CA LEU A 161 -0.21 -10.86 -2.87
C LEU A 161 1.05 -11.73 -2.82
N ASP A 162 1.83 -11.68 -1.72
CA ASP A 162 3.04 -12.50 -1.51
C ASP A 162 4.12 -12.31 -2.59
N VAL A 163 4.20 -11.09 -3.13
CA VAL A 163 5.19 -10.63 -4.10
C VAL A 163 6.49 -10.23 -3.39
N ARG A 164 7.08 -11.20 -2.70
CA ARG A 164 8.33 -11.04 -1.95
C ARG A 164 9.54 -11.33 -2.84
N PRO A 165 10.66 -10.58 -2.70
CA PRO A 165 11.92 -10.90 -3.37
C PRO A 165 12.33 -12.36 -3.15
N GLY A 166 12.66 -13.08 -4.22
CA GLY A 166 13.01 -14.50 -4.18
C GLY A 166 11.82 -15.47 -4.11
N GLY A 167 10.62 -14.95 -3.86
CA GLY A 167 9.33 -15.65 -3.97
C GLY A 167 8.71 -15.42 -5.35
N ILE A 168 7.52 -14.81 -5.39
CA ILE A 168 6.87 -14.41 -6.65
C ILE A 168 7.69 -13.32 -7.36
N ASP A 169 8.31 -12.40 -6.62
CA ASP A 169 9.19 -11.40 -7.23
C ASP A 169 10.51 -12.07 -7.66
N ARG A 170 10.61 -12.35 -8.96
CA ARG A 170 11.73 -13.08 -9.60
C ARG A 170 12.74 -12.18 -10.30
N SER A 171 12.74 -10.89 -9.97
CA SER A 171 13.68 -9.91 -10.56
C SER A 171 15.12 -10.42 -10.51
N THR A 172 15.80 -10.46 -11.66
CA THR A 172 17.25 -10.68 -11.71
C THR A 172 18.00 -9.42 -11.27
N ILE A 173 17.49 -8.25 -11.66
CA ILE A 173 17.92 -6.94 -11.20
C ILE A 173 16.66 -6.18 -10.76
N GLY A 174 16.65 -5.68 -9.53
CA GLY A 174 15.51 -4.94 -9.00
C GLY A 174 15.44 -3.50 -9.53
N HIS A 175 14.23 -3.02 -9.85
CA HIS A 175 14.00 -1.60 -10.13
C HIS A 175 13.90 -0.78 -8.83
N PRO A 176 14.61 0.36 -8.70
CA PRO A 176 14.61 1.15 -7.46
C PRO A 176 13.22 1.70 -7.08
N GLY A 177 12.36 1.96 -8.07
CA GLY A 177 10.95 2.34 -7.86
C GLY A 177 10.11 1.29 -7.14
N LYS A 178 10.62 0.07 -6.89
CA LYS A 178 9.92 -0.89 -6.04
C LYS A 178 9.81 -0.45 -4.57
N ILE A 179 10.54 0.58 -4.14
CA ILE A 179 10.36 1.19 -2.82
C ILE A 179 9.13 2.10 -2.81
N SER A 180 9.08 3.05 -3.74
CA SER A 180 7.92 3.89 -4.02
C SER A 180 8.03 4.40 -5.46
N TYR A 181 6.94 4.36 -6.21
CA TYR A 181 6.90 4.85 -7.60
C TYR A 181 5.52 5.45 -7.91
N CYS A 182 5.30 6.64 -7.37
CA CYS A 182 4.08 7.41 -7.52
C CYS A 182 4.46 8.87 -7.84
N LEU A 183 3.79 9.48 -8.80
CA LEU A 183 3.99 10.88 -9.18
C LEU A 183 2.65 11.59 -9.36
N ALA A 184 2.65 12.92 -9.24
CA ALA A 184 1.51 13.74 -9.62
C ALA A 184 1.76 14.37 -10.99
N GLU A 185 0.71 14.48 -11.80
CA GLU A 185 0.73 15.23 -13.06
C GLU A 185 0.77 16.75 -12.80
N ASP A 186 1.54 17.47 -13.62
CA ASP A 186 1.64 18.94 -13.58
C ASP A 186 0.57 19.56 -14.48
N GLU A 187 -0.63 19.73 -13.93
CA GLU A 187 -1.81 20.32 -14.58
C GLU A 187 -1.90 21.84 -14.46
#